data_AF-A0A8S4SHD1-F1
#
_entry.id   AF-A0A8S4SHD1-F1
#
_cell.length_a   1.000
_cell.length_b   1.000
_cell.length_c   1.000
_cell.angle_alpha   90.00
_cell.angle_beta   90.00
_cell.angle_gamma   90.00
#
_symmetry.space_group_name_H-M   'P 1'
#
loop_
_entity.id
_entity.type
_entity.pdbx_description
1 polymer ?
#
loop_
_entity_poly.entity_id
_entity_poly.type
_entity_poly.pdbx_seq_one_letter_code
_entity_poly.pdbx_strand_id
1 'polypeptide(L)'
;MYIENVFAIEKVMQLAGFETRIGLFHNETYNLIEQYETVVKENSLLKTTSGFVPDIIILNRDMTSHIPDTLENVKQEIVPSPLYGWHSRQKFQYFEIYQKLVSEFCGEFKMDPWLLSVLTESCNGVDFNDDSSLGAVATKVDQILSLVQKKYEEYEIKTQPYVFIKASNGTYGMGIITATSGKEILNLNKKKRHKMKKIKEGIAINSVIIQEGVPTIDIFKSSSAEPLIYYIGDTPTCYLYRCNSRKDVYSSLNSTDCEFYDISQENKTLPLWNIVSKLAVLALAVEIKSFHLE
;
A
#
# COMPACT_ATOMS: atom_id res chain seq x y z
N MET A 1 17.64 5.26 6.41
CA MET A 1 16.22 5.48 6.03
C MET A 1 15.22 4.54 6.71
N TYR A 2 15.13 3.23 6.39
CA TYR A 2 14.12 2.36 7.06
C TYR A 2 14.33 2.22 8.57
N ILE A 3 15.59 2.02 8.99
CA ILE A 3 15.89 1.85 10.41
C ILE A 3 15.75 3.17 11.18
N GLU A 4 16.16 4.30 10.59
CA GLU A 4 15.89 5.63 11.15
C GLU A 4 14.38 5.84 11.40
N ASN A 5 13.51 5.30 10.53
CA ASN A 5 12.06 5.33 10.75
C ASN A 5 11.62 4.50 11.97
N VAL A 6 12.26 3.36 12.25
CA VAL A 6 11.98 2.56 13.47
C VAL A 6 12.33 3.37 14.73
N PHE A 7 13.51 3.99 14.75
CA PHE A 7 13.91 4.86 15.86
C PHE A 7 13.03 6.11 16.00
N ALA A 8 12.54 6.67 14.88
CA ALA A 8 11.57 7.76 14.92
C ALA A 8 10.25 7.33 15.58
N ILE A 9 9.72 6.15 15.23
CA ILE A 9 8.51 5.59 15.86
C ILE A 9 8.75 5.36 17.36
N GLU A 10 9.88 4.78 17.72
CA GLU A 10 10.24 4.57 19.13
C GLU A 10 10.26 5.89 19.90
N LYS A 11 10.91 6.92 19.34
CA LYS A 11 10.97 8.25 19.95
C LYS A 11 9.59 8.87 20.13
N VAL A 12 8.66 8.71 19.17
CA VAL A 12 7.28 9.17 19.31
C VAL A 12 6.60 8.47 20.50
N MET A 13 6.78 7.17 20.66
CA MET A 13 6.22 6.41 21.78
C MET A 13 6.83 6.80 23.13
N GLN A 14 8.14 7.03 23.19
CA GLN A 14 8.82 7.51 24.40
C GLN A 14 8.32 8.91 24.81
N LEU A 15 8.14 9.81 23.84
CA LEU A 15 7.57 11.14 24.08
C LEU A 15 6.12 11.08 24.56
N ALA A 16 5.37 10.05 24.18
CA ALA A 16 4.03 9.77 24.69
C ALA A 16 4.04 9.14 26.10
N GLY A 17 5.22 8.84 26.67
CA GLY A 17 5.38 8.34 28.04
C GLY A 17 5.49 6.82 28.16
N PHE A 18 5.64 6.09 27.05
CA PHE A 18 5.79 4.63 27.09
C PHE A 18 7.26 4.22 27.30
N GLU A 19 7.48 3.16 28.07
CA GLU A 19 8.76 2.44 28.04
C GLU A 19 8.81 1.57 26.79
N THR A 20 9.85 1.71 25.97
CA THR A 20 9.99 1.02 24.69
C THR A 20 11.31 0.27 24.60
N ARG A 21 11.33 -0.76 23.75
CA ARG A 21 12.54 -1.41 23.24
C ARG A 21 12.36 -1.75 21.77
N ILE A 22 13.42 -1.65 20.99
CA ILE A 22 13.44 -2.15 19.61
C ILE A 22 13.92 -3.61 19.62
N GLY A 23 13.00 -4.50 19.22
CA GLY A 23 13.24 -5.93 19.14
C GLY A 23 13.47 -6.42 17.70
N LEU A 24 14.51 -7.24 17.49
CA LEU A 24 14.75 -7.97 16.24
C LEU A 24 14.64 -9.48 16.45
N PHE A 25 14.21 -10.20 15.41
CA PHE A 25 14.24 -11.66 15.44
C PHE A 25 15.68 -12.18 15.32
N HIS A 26 15.95 -13.33 15.93
CA HIS A 26 17.31 -13.86 16.10
C HIS A 26 18.07 -14.13 14.79
N ASN A 27 17.36 -14.29 13.67
CA ASN A 27 17.92 -14.51 12.34
C ASN A 27 18.19 -13.21 11.55
N GLU A 28 17.97 -12.05 12.14
CA GLU A 28 18.14 -10.75 11.48
C GLU A 28 19.27 -9.95 12.11
N THR A 29 20.28 -9.62 11.31
CA THR A 29 21.39 -8.78 11.73
C THR A 29 21.40 -7.54 10.86
N TYR A 30 21.28 -6.37 11.51
CA TYR A 30 21.47 -5.09 10.86
C TYR A 30 22.68 -4.37 11.48
N ASN A 31 23.49 -3.74 10.64
CA ASN A 31 24.58 -2.87 11.08
C ASN A 31 23.97 -1.54 11.54
N LEU A 32 23.55 -1.47 12.81
CA LEU A 32 22.88 -0.31 13.39
C LEU A 32 23.83 0.47 14.30
N ILE A 33 23.69 1.79 14.27
CA ILE A 33 24.42 2.71 15.17
C ILE A 33 23.77 2.74 16.56
N GLU A 34 22.46 2.55 16.62
CA GLU A 34 21.66 2.58 17.85
C GLU A 34 21.34 1.16 18.34
N GLN A 35 21.03 1.04 19.63
CA GLN A 35 20.85 -0.25 20.31
C GLN A 35 19.54 -0.93 19.90
N TYR A 36 19.61 -2.25 19.70
CA TYR A 36 18.47 -3.13 19.54
C TYR A 36 18.69 -4.39 20.38
N GLU A 37 17.62 -5.11 20.64
CA GLU A 37 17.67 -6.36 21.39
C GLU A 37 17.10 -7.52 20.58
N THR A 38 17.64 -8.72 20.80
CA THR A 38 17.04 -9.92 20.22
C THR A 38 15.76 -10.27 20.97
N VAL A 39 14.70 -10.56 20.23
CA VAL A 39 13.42 -11.05 20.75
C VAL A 39 13.47 -12.56 20.87
N VAL A 40 13.06 -13.05 22.04
CA VAL A 40 12.87 -14.47 22.33
C VAL A 40 11.46 -14.72 22.82
N LYS A 41 10.92 -15.92 22.55
CA LYS A 41 9.61 -16.35 23.02
C LYS A 41 9.77 -17.39 24.13
N GLU A 42 9.20 -17.13 25.30
CA GLU A 42 9.17 -18.07 26.42
C GLU A 42 7.75 -18.17 26.99
N ASN A 43 7.21 -19.38 27.15
CA ASN A 43 5.86 -19.61 27.70
C ASN A 43 4.76 -18.76 27.03
N SER A 44 4.85 -18.57 25.71
CA SER A 44 3.94 -17.73 24.89
C SER A 44 4.05 -16.22 25.11
N LEU A 45 5.10 -15.75 25.78
CA LEU A 45 5.42 -14.33 25.93
C LEU A 45 6.68 -14.00 25.12
N LEU A 46 6.60 -12.94 24.32
CA LEU A 46 7.77 -12.30 23.75
C LEU A 46 8.45 -11.44 24.79
N LYS A 47 9.77 -11.52 24.82
CA LYS A 47 10.63 -10.68 25.64
C LYS A 47 11.95 -10.41 24.94
N THR A 48 12.65 -9.38 25.38
CA THR A 48 14.02 -9.15 24.94
C THR A 48 14.99 -10.05 25.69
N THR A 49 16.21 -10.22 25.16
CA THR A 49 17.28 -10.96 25.85
C THR A 49 17.72 -10.31 27.16
N SER A 50 17.50 -9.00 27.36
CA SER A 50 17.71 -8.35 28.67
C SER A 50 16.58 -8.61 29.68
N GLY A 51 15.47 -9.21 29.25
CA GLY A 51 14.34 -9.56 30.10
C GLY A 51 13.17 -8.58 30.09
N PHE A 52 13.18 -7.56 29.22
CA PHE A 52 12.03 -6.66 29.04
C PHE A 52 10.85 -7.42 28.44
N VAL A 53 9.70 -7.39 29.11
CA VAL A 53 8.45 -8.02 28.67
C VAL A 53 7.44 -6.91 28.34
N PRO A 54 7.16 -6.63 27.06
CA PRO A 54 6.22 -5.57 26.69
C PRO A 54 4.77 -5.96 26.96
N ASP A 55 3.91 -5.00 27.30
CA ASP A 55 2.46 -5.21 27.34
C ASP A 55 1.85 -5.30 25.93
N ILE A 56 2.37 -4.50 25.00
CA ILE A 56 1.92 -4.38 23.60
C ILE A 56 3.13 -4.46 22.67
N ILE A 57 2.98 -5.15 21.55
CA ILE A 57 4.00 -5.27 20.50
C ILE A 57 3.55 -4.49 19.27
N ILE A 58 4.32 -3.48 18.89
CA ILE A 58 4.07 -2.71 17.67
C ILE A 58 4.80 -3.38 16.50
N LEU A 59 4.03 -3.87 15.53
CA LEU A 59 4.57 -4.58 14.39
C LEU A 59 4.89 -3.63 13.25
N ASN A 60 6.14 -3.17 13.17
CA ASN A 60 6.66 -2.48 12.00
C ASN A 60 7.25 -3.49 10.99
N ARG A 61 6.46 -4.48 10.57
CA ARG A 61 6.85 -5.49 9.57
C ARG A 61 5.62 -5.95 8.81
N ASP A 62 5.76 -6.04 7.49
CA ASP A 62 4.64 -6.20 6.56
C ASP A 62 4.21 -7.66 6.31
N MET A 63 4.97 -8.63 6.86
CA MET A 63 4.73 -10.07 6.73
C MET A 63 4.53 -10.52 5.28
N THR A 64 5.44 -10.14 4.38
CA THR A 64 5.38 -10.46 2.95
C THR A 64 5.28 -11.95 2.63
N SER A 65 6.06 -12.82 3.27
CA SER A 65 6.08 -14.24 2.92
C SER A 65 5.32 -15.14 3.86
N HIS A 66 5.48 -14.95 5.16
CA HIS A 66 4.85 -15.74 6.20
C HIS A 66 4.90 -14.99 7.54
N ILE A 67 4.16 -15.51 8.51
CA ILE A 67 4.27 -15.12 9.92
C ILE A 67 5.41 -15.94 10.53
N PRO A 68 6.43 -15.32 11.14
CA PRO A 68 7.48 -16.05 11.84
C PRO A 68 6.91 -16.89 13.00
N ASP A 69 7.43 -18.10 13.22
CA ASP A 69 7.05 -19.00 14.32
C ASP A 69 7.12 -18.32 15.71
N THR A 70 8.02 -17.34 15.85
CA THR A 70 8.16 -16.52 17.06
C THR A 70 6.92 -15.68 17.36
N LEU A 71 6.12 -15.31 16.37
CA LEU A 71 4.90 -14.52 16.51
C LEU A 71 3.62 -15.37 16.62
N GLU A 72 3.69 -16.67 16.34
CA GLU A 72 2.54 -17.55 16.52
C GLU A 72 2.21 -17.68 18.01
N ASN A 73 0.92 -17.83 18.39
CA ASN A 73 0.50 -18.12 19.77
C ASN A 73 1.16 -17.21 20.83
N VAL A 74 1.28 -15.91 20.56
CA VAL A 74 1.77 -14.90 21.51
C VAL A 74 0.58 -14.38 22.32
N LYS A 75 0.73 -14.29 23.64
CA LYS A 75 -0.33 -13.79 24.55
C LYS A 75 -0.47 -12.27 24.55
N GLN A 76 0.62 -11.56 24.28
CA GLN A 76 0.62 -10.10 24.20
C GLN A 76 -0.09 -9.65 22.93
N GLU A 77 -0.74 -8.49 23.01
CA GLU A 77 -1.37 -7.88 21.85
C GLU A 77 -0.29 -7.45 20.85
N ILE A 78 -0.46 -7.83 19.58
CA ILE A 78 0.40 -7.40 18.48
C ILE A 78 -0.42 -6.51 17.54
N VAL A 79 0.04 -5.28 17.32
CA VAL A 79 -0.67 -4.27 16.54
C VAL A 79 0.19 -3.76 15.37
N PRO A 80 -0.27 -3.87 14.11
CA PRO A 80 -1.44 -4.65 13.68
C PRO A 80 -1.22 -6.17 13.87
N SER A 81 -2.30 -6.95 13.87
CA SER A 81 -2.22 -8.42 13.95
C SER A 81 -1.29 -8.97 12.86
N PRO A 82 -0.39 -9.92 13.18
CA PRO A 82 0.45 -10.58 12.18
C PRO A 82 -0.36 -11.27 11.07
N LEU A 83 -1.60 -11.67 11.34
CA LEU A 83 -2.54 -12.24 10.35
C LEU A 83 -2.86 -11.24 9.24
N TYR A 84 -2.84 -9.94 9.56
CA TYR A 84 -3.01 -8.86 8.60
C TYR A 84 -1.68 -8.52 7.92
N GLY A 85 -1.15 -9.48 7.18
CA GLY A 85 0.12 -9.40 6.47
C GLY A 85 -0.03 -9.63 4.98
N TRP A 86 0.98 -9.28 4.19
CA TRP A 86 0.95 -9.49 2.73
C TRP A 86 1.00 -10.95 2.28
N HIS A 87 1.34 -11.87 3.18
CA HIS A 87 1.24 -13.31 2.95
C HIS A 87 -0.21 -13.79 2.74
N SER A 88 -1.20 -13.08 3.32
CA SER A 88 -2.63 -13.44 3.27
C SER A 88 -3.49 -12.33 2.62
N ARG A 89 -3.16 -11.06 2.86
CA ARG A 89 -3.92 -9.89 2.43
C ARG A 89 -4.01 -9.79 0.89
N GLN A 90 -5.24 -9.65 0.40
CA GLN A 90 -5.53 -9.39 -1.01
C GLN A 90 -5.82 -7.90 -1.25
N LYS A 91 -5.04 -7.22 -2.11
CA LYS A 91 -5.27 -5.79 -2.40
C LYS A 91 -6.68 -5.47 -2.91
N PHE A 92 -7.30 -6.41 -3.63
CA PHE A 92 -8.62 -6.21 -4.20
C PHE A 92 -9.70 -6.01 -3.13
N GLN A 93 -9.63 -6.76 -2.02
CA GLN A 93 -10.60 -6.68 -0.93
C GLN A 93 -10.67 -5.27 -0.32
N TYR A 94 -9.52 -4.61 -0.14
CA TYR A 94 -9.47 -3.21 0.26
C TYR A 94 -10.24 -2.30 -0.70
N PHE A 95 -10.06 -2.47 -2.01
CA PHE A 95 -10.72 -1.61 -3.00
C PHE A 95 -12.22 -1.84 -3.06
N GLU A 96 -12.70 -3.08 -2.85
CA GLU A 96 -14.13 -3.36 -2.71
C GLU A 96 -14.74 -2.65 -1.50
N ILE A 97 -14.06 -2.73 -0.34
CA ILE A 97 -14.48 -2.03 0.88
C ILE A 97 -14.49 -0.51 0.66
N TYR A 98 -13.40 0.03 0.09
CA TYR A 98 -13.27 1.45 -0.17
C TYR A 98 -14.34 1.96 -1.14
N GLN A 99 -14.61 1.23 -2.22
CA GLN A 99 -15.65 1.61 -3.20
C GLN A 99 -17.04 1.62 -2.58
N LYS A 100 -17.35 0.66 -1.69
CA LYS A 100 -18.61 0.65 -0.95
C LYS A 100 -18.74 1.88 -0.05
N LEU A 101 -17.71 2.18 0.75
CA LEU A 101 -17.71 3.34 1.65
C LEU A 101 -17.81 4.66 0.90
N VAL A 102 -17.09 4.81 -0.21
CA VAL A 102 -17.19 6.00 -1.08
C VAL A 102 -18.58 6.11 -1.69
N SER A 103 -19.21 5.01 -2.11
CA SER A 103 -20.56 5.04 -2.67
C SER A 103 -21.59 5.49 -1.64
N GLU A 104 -21.51 4.98 -0.41
CA GLU A 104 -22.36 5.41 0.71
C GLU A 104 -22.14 6.90 1.03
N PHE A 105 -20.89 7.32 1.19
CA PHE A 105 -20.53 8.71 1.44
C PHE A 105 -21.06 9.65 0.34
N CYS A 106 -20.76 9.35 -0.93
CA CYS A 106 -21.19 10.16 -2.06
C CYS A 106 -22.71 10.20 -2.22
N GLY A 107 -23.44 9.13 -1.85
CA GLY A 107 -24.89 9.10 -1.84
C GLY A 107 -25.51 10.16 -0.93
N GLU A 108 -24.97 10.33 0.28
CA GLU A 108 -25.41 11.34 1.24
C GLU A 108 -25.19 12.78 0.75
N PHE A 109 -24.08 13.02 0.05
CA PHE A 109 -23.72 14.35 -0.47
C PHE A 109 -24.16 14.59 -1.93
N LYS A 110 -24.84 13.63 -2.56
CA LYS A 110 -25.23 13.66 -3.98
C LYS A 110 -24.04 13.95 -4.92
N MET A 111 -22.91 13.33 -4.61
CA MET A 111 -21.68 13.41 -5.40
C MET A 111 -21.54 12.16 -6.28
N ASP A 112 -20.80 12.27 -7.37
CA ASP A 112 -20.39 11.09 -8.15
C ASP A 112 -19.30 10.32 -7.40
N PRO A 113 -19.50 9.02 -7.07
CA PRO A 113 -18.49 8.17 -6.45
C PRO A 113 -17.18 8.06 -7.23
N TRP A 114 -17.21 8.22 -8.56
CA TRP A 114 -16.01 8.14 -9.40
C TRP A 114 -15.00 9.25 -9.11
N LEU A 115 -15.44 10.39 -8.56
CA LEU A 115 -14.52 11.48 -8.19
C LEU A 115 -13.64 11.16 -6.98
N LEU A 116 -14.03 10.18 -6.15
CA LEU A 116 -13.32 9.81 -4.92
C LEU A 116 -12.81 8.35 -4.93
N SER A 117 -13.08 7.60 -5.99
CA SER A 117 -12.69 6.19 -6.12
C SER A 117 -12.21 5.87 -7.53
N VAL A 118 -11.47 4.77 -7.67
CA VAL A 118 -10.89 4.34 -8.95
C VAL A 118 -11.51 3.02 -9.38
N LEU A 119 -11.85 2.90 -10.66
CA LEU A 119 -12.35 1.64 -11.21
C LEU A 119 -11.27 0.56 -11.07
N THR A 120 -11.63 -0.56 -10.44
CA THR A 120 -10.68 -1.64 -10.11
C THR A 120 -11.32 -3.01 -10.37
N GLU A 121 -10.57 -3.89 -11.02
CA GLU A 121 -10.96 -5.27 -11.31
C GLU A 121 -9.86 -6.24 -10.88
N SER A 122 -10.22 -7.44 -10.45
CA SER A 122 -9.27 -8.53 -10.21
C SER A 122 -9.22 -9.51 -11.38
N CYS A 123 -8.07 -10.15 -11.57
CA CYS A 123 -7.86 -11.24 -12.50
C CYS A 123 -7.03 -12.33 -11.81
N ASN A 124 -7.60 -13.53 -11.67
CA ASN A 124 -6.97 -14.68 -11.03
C ASN A 124 -6.46 -15.67 -12.09
N GLY A 125 -5.63 -16.63 -11.66
CA GLY A 125 -5.06 -17.65 -12.56
C GLY A 125 -4.11 -17.05 -13.60
N VAL A 126 -3.36 -16.02 -13.20
CA VAL A 126 -2.51 -15.26 -14.11
C VAL A 126 -1.12 -15.88 -14.22
N ASP A 127 -0.68 -16.17 -15.45
CA ASP A 127 0.71 -16.47 -15.79
C ASP A 127 1.14 -15.61 -16.99
N PHE A 128 2.06 -14.68 -16.77
CA PHE A 128 2.56 -13.77 -17.81
C PHE A 128 3.45 -14.45 -18.88
N ASN A 129 3.69 -15.76 -18.76
CA ASN A 129 4.32 -16.60 -19.78
C ASN A 129 3.30 -17.39 -20.62
N ASP A 130 2.03 -17.41 -20.23
CA ASP A 130 0.95 -18.05 -20.98
C ASP A 130 0.13 -17.00 -21.74
N ASP A 131 0.02 -17.17 -23.05
CA ASP A 131 -0.70 -16.23 -23.92
C ASP A 131 -2.22 -16.27 -23.65
N SER A 132 -2.78 -17.41 -23.21
CA SER A 132 -4.20 -17.50 -22.89
C SER A 132 -4.55 -16.65 -21.67
N SER A 133 -3.69 -16.71 -20.65
CA SER A 133 -3.78 -15.89 -19.44
C SER A 133 -3.65 -14.39 -19.72
N LEU A 134 -2.75 -13.99 -20.63
CA LEU A 134 -2.64 -12.60 -21.07
C LEU A 134 -3.88 -12.09 -21.79
N GLY A 135 -4.61 -12.95 -22.50
CA GLY A 135 -5.88 -12.60 -23.14
C GLY A 135 -6.96 -12.18 -22.12
N ALA A 136 -7.04 -12.87 -20.99
CA ALA A 136 -7.96 -12.50 -19.91
C ALA A 136 -7.62 -11.14 -19.29
N VAL A 137 -6.33 -10.89 -19.03
CA VAL A 137 -5.85 -9.60 -18.51
C VAL A 137 -6.11 -8.48 -19.53
N ALA A 138 -5.81 -8.71 -20.81
CA ALA A 138 -6.03 -7.75 -21.88
C ALA A 138 -7.51 -7.34 -22.00
N THR A 139 -8.42 -8.32 -21.91
CA THR A 139 -9.88 -8.08 -21.95
C THR A 139 -10.31 -7.18 -20.79
N LYS A 140 -9.85 -7.45 -19.57
CA LYS A 140 -10.17 -6.62 -18.39
C LYS A 140 -9.58 -5.21 -18.48
N VAL A 141 -8.39 -5.08 -19.08
CA VAL A 141 -7.78 -3.77 -19.37
C VAL A 141 -8.66 -2.96 -20.31
N ASP A 142 -9.09 -3.52 -21.43
CA ASP A 142 -9.96 -2.80 -22.39
C ASP A 142 -11.33 -2.45 -21.79
N GLN A 143 -11.88 -3.33 -20.93
CA GLN A 143 -13.12 -3.05 -20.20
C GLN A 143 -13.00 -1.83 -19.28
N ILE A 144 -11.97 -1.78 -18.41
CA ILE A 144 -11.76 -0.62 -17.54
C ILE A 144 -11.51 0.63 -18.37
N LEU A 145 -10.65 0.58 -19.38
CA LEU A 145 -10.35 1.74 -20.21
C LEU A 145 -11.60 2.29 -20.89
N SER A 146 -12.53 1.44 -21.34
CA SER A 146 -13.81 1.87 -21.90
C SER A 146 -14.69 2.58 -20.87
N LEU A 147 -14.73 2.09 -19.63
CA LEU A 147 -15.48 2.74 -18.55
C LEU A 147 -14.87 4.10 -18.16
N VAL A 148 -13.54 4.17 -18.03
CA VAL A 148 -12.82 5.41 -17.74
C VAL A 148 -13.01 6.42 -18.87
N GLN A 149 -12.96 5.98 -20.14
CA GLN A 149 -13.20 6.85 -21.29
C GLN A 149 -14.57 7.52 -21.25
N LYS A 150 -15.63 6.80 -20.85
CA LYS A 150 -16.97 7.39 -20.66
C LYS A 150 -16.99 8.46 -19.57
N LYS A 151 -16.29 8.22 -18.46
CA LYS A 151 -16.15 9.22 -17.39
C LYS A 151 -15.35 10.44 -17.84
N TYR A 152 -14.29 10.22 -18.61
CA TYR A 152 -13.51 11.31 -19.19
C TYR A 152 -14.35 12.15 -20.15
N GLU A 153 -15.21 11.52 -20.96
CA GLU A 153 -16.17 12.24 -21.82
C GLU A 153 -17.19 13.03 -20.99
N GLU A 154 -17.74 12.45 -19.92
CA GLU A 154 -18.68 13.09 -18.99
C GLU A 154 -18.09 14.33 -18.32
N TYR A 155 -16.82 14.26 -17.89
CA TYR A 155 -16.12 15.36 -17.20
C TYR A 155 -15.22 16.20 -18.12
N GLU A 156 -15.35 16.04 -19.43
CA GLU A 156 -14.59 16.75 -20.46
C GLU A 156 -13.05 16.61 -20.35
N ILE A 157 -12.56 15.54 -19.75
CA ILE A 157 -11.12 15.23 -19.60
C ILE A 157 -10.56 14.81 -20.96
N LYS A 158 -9.48 15.47 -21.39
CA LYS A 158 -8.89 15.29 -22.74
C LYS A 158 -7.67 14.38 -22.77
N THR A 159 -7.18 13.93 -21.62
CA THR A 159 -6.04 13.02 -21.54
C THR A 159 -6.44 11.59 -21.92
N GLN A 160 -5.46 10.79 -22.31
CA GLN A 160 -5.70 9.38 -22.64
C GLN A 160 -5.90 8.57 -21.34
N PRO A 161 -6.97 7.75 -21.23
CA PRO A 161 -7.09 6.77 -20.14
C PRO A 161 -5.93 5.78 -20.14
N TYR A 162 -5.53 5.37 -18.95
CA TYR A 162 -4.54 4.32 -18.75
C TYR A 162 -4.88 3.54 -17.49
N VAL A 163 -4.27 2.37 -17.33
CA VAL A 163 -4.45 1.52 -16.15
C VAL A 163 -3.11 1.11 -15.55
N PHE A 164 -3.11 0.87 -14.25
CA PHE A 164 -2.09 0.10 -13.56
C PHE A 164 -2.51 -1.37 -13.48
N ILE A 165 -1.58 -2.28 -13.77
CA ILE A 165 -1.71 -3.70 -13.48
C ILE A 165 -0.75 -4.01 -12.34
N LYS A 166 -1.27 -4.45 -11.19
CA LYS A 166 -0.51 -4.67 -9.95
C LYS A 166 -0.72 -6.10 -9.46
N ALA A 167 0.32 -6.79 -9.00
CA ALA A 167 0.16 -8.07 -8.31
C ALA A 167 -0.76 -7.94 -7.10
N SER A 168 -1.72 -8.87 -6.93
CA SER A 168 -2.71 -8.83 -5.83
C SER A 168 -2.05 -9.01 -4.46
N ASN A 169 -1.00 -9.83 -4.40
CA ASN A 169 -0.19 -10.09 -3.20
C ASN A 169 1.19 -9.48 -3.38
N GLY A 170 1.78 -8.95 -2.31
CA GLY A 170 3.15 -8.43 -2.30
C GLY A 170 3.33 -6.91 -2.27
N THR A 171 4.58 -6.51 -2.03
CA THR A 171 4.97 -5.18 -1.59
C THR A 171 5.92 -4.44 -2.55
N TYR A 172 6.06 -3.13 -2.33
CA TYR A 172 7.10 -2.26 -2.91
C TYR A 172 7.31 -2.33 -4.44
N GLY A 173 6.39 -1.77 -5.24
CA GLY A 173 6.67 -1.38 -6.64
C GLY A 173 7.01 -2.49 -7.64
N MET A 174 7.21 -3.73 -7.18
CA MET A 174 7.40 -4.95 -7.94
C MET A 174 6.05 -5.50 -8.37
N GLY A 175 5.99 -6.11 -9.56
CA GLY A 175 4.72 -6.55 -10.13
C GLY A 175 3.77 -5.40 -10.47
N ILE A 176 4.29 -4.23 -10.88
CA ILE A 176 3.46 -3.09 -11.34
C ILE A 176 3.88 -2.67 -12.75
N ILE A 177 2.93 -2.62 -13.68
CA ILE A 177 3.10 -2.03 -15.02
C ILE A 177 1.92 -1.12 -15.35
N THR A 178 2.08 -0.29 -16.37
CA THR A 178 0.99 0.49 -16.97
C THR A 178 0.70 0.02 -18.38
N ALA A 179 -0.53 0.25 -18.83
CA ALA A 179 -0.98 0.01 -20.19
C ALA A 179 -2.07 1.01 -20.60
N THR A 180 -2.15 1.31 -21.90
CA THR A 180 -3.22 2.14 -22.50
C THR A 180 -4.15 1.34 -23.42
N SER A 181 -3.92 0.03 -23.54
CA SER A 181 -4.79 -0.90 -24.27
C SER A 181 -4.49 -2.35 -23.87
N GLY A 182 -5.45 -3.25 -24.08
CA GLY A 182 -5.26 -4.70 -23.94
C GLY A 182 -4.22 -5.23 -24.93
N LYS A 183 -4.08 -4.61 -26.11
CA LYS A 183 -3.05 -4.96 -27.10
C LYS A 183 -1.63 -4.81 -26.54
N GLU A 184 -1.36 -3.84 -25.67
CA GLU A 184 -0.06 -3.73 -25.01
C GLU A 184 0.24 -4.91 -24.09
N ILE A 185 -0.80 -5.48 -23.46
CA ILE A 185 -0.67 -6.65 -22.57
C ILE A 185 -0.30 -7.89 -23.37
N LEU A 186 -0.92 -8.08 -24.54
CA LEU A 186 -0.57 -9.18 -25.44
C LEU A 186 0.88 -9.06 -25.97
N ASN A 187 1.35 -7.82 -26.16
CA ASN A 187 2.67 -7.51 -26.71
C ASN A 187 3.70 -7.09 -25.66
N LEU A 188 3.58 -7.55 -24.41
CA LEU A 188 4.53 -7.19 -23.36
C LEU A 188 5.95 -7.64 -23.69
N ASN A 189 6.89 -6.71 -23.62
CA ASN A 189 8.31 -7.01 -23.77
C ASN A 189 8.84 -7.87 -22.61
N LYS A 190 10.00 -8.51 -22.82
CA LYS A 190 10.65 -9.40 -21.85
C LYS A 190 10.86 -8.76 -20.48
N LYS A 191 11.17 -7.45 -20.43
CA LYS A 191 11.40 -6.71 -19.18
C LYS A 191 10.11 -6.56 -18.36
N LYS A 192 9.00 -6.17 -18.99
CA LYS A 192 7.68 -6.06 -18.32
C LYS A 192 7.18 -7.44 -17.89
N ARG A 193 7.31 -8.48 -18.73
CA ARG A 193 6.96 -9.87 -18.35
C ARG A 193 7.77 -10.36 -17.13
N HIS A 194 9.07 -10.08 -17.11
CA HIS A 194 9.91 -10.43 -15.96
C HIS A 194 9.47 -9.72 -14.68
N LYS A 195 9.10 -8.43 -14.76
CA LYS A 195 8.57 -7.67 -13.62
C LYS A 195 7.26 -8.24 -13.06
N MET A 196 6.46 -8.87 -13.92
CA MET A 196 5.17 -9.48 -13.57
C MET A 196 5.25 -10.99 -13.28
N LYS A 197 6.45 -11.57 -13.18
CA LYS A 197 6.62 -13.01 -12.92
C LYS A 197 6.58 -13.34 -11.43
N LYS A 198 7.28 -12.54 -10.62
CA LYS A 198 7.48 -12.80 -9.19
C LYS A 198 7.47 -11.49 -8.40
N ILE A 199 7.01 -11.57 -7.16
CA ILE A 199 7.18 -10.53 -6.15
C ILE A 199 8.45 -10.82 -5.32
N LYS A 200 8.63 -10.08 -4.21
CA LYS A 200 9.72 -10.29 -3.26
C LYS A 200 9.79 -11.76 -2.82
N GLU A 201 11.00 -12.23 -2.53
CA GLU A 201 11.27 -13.61 -2.08
C GLU A 201 10.93 -14.70 -3.12
N GLY A 202 10.71 -14.30 -4.37
CA GLY A 202 10.57 -15.22 -5.49
C GLY A 202 9.20 -15.89 -5.62
N ILE A 203 8.21 -15.43 -4.86
CA ILE A 203 6.80 -15.87 -4.90
C ILE A 203 6.21 -15.52 -6.27
N ALA A 204 5.57 -16.49 -6.92
CA ALA A 204 4.97 -16.30 -8.23
C ALA A 204 3.70 -15.44 -8.15
N ILE A 205 3.52 -14.56 -9.14
CA ILE A 205 2.27 -13.80 -9.29
C ILE A 205 1.26 -14.72 -9.97
N ASN A 206 0.17 -15.02 -9.27
CA ASN A 206 -0.95 -15.84 -9.78
C ASN A 206 -2.25 -15.04 -9.95
N SER A 207 -2.24 -13.77 -9.56
CA SER A 207 -3.39 -12.88 -9.61
C SER A 207 -2.91 -11.43 -9.66
N VAL A 208 -3.67 -10.60 -10.37
CA VAL A 208 -3.42 -9.16 -10.49
C VAL A 208 -4.70 -8.37 -10.28
N ILE A 209 -4.54 -7.12 -9.87
CA ILE A 209 -5.56 -6.09 -9.98
C ILE A 209 -5.25 -5.20 -11.19
N ILE A 210 -6.29 -4.85 -11.93
CA ILE A 210 -6.27 -3.83 -12.98
C ILE A 210 -7.02 -2.63 -12.41
N GLN A 211 -6.35 -1.49 -12.36
CA GLN A 211 -6.88 -0.30 -11.70
C GLN A 211 -6.72 0.90 -12.63
N GLU A 212 -7.76 1.72 -12.72
CA GLU A 212 -7.71 3.04 -13.36
C GLU A 212 -6.49 3.84 -12.90
N GLY A 213 -5.78 4.42 -13.86
CA GLY A 213 -4.66 5.30 -13.61
C GLY A 213 -5.11 6.72 -13.36
N VAL A 214 -4.71 7.28 -12.21
CA VAL A 214 -4.94 8.69 -11.86
C VAL A 214 -3.65 9.48 -12.06
N PRO A 215 -3.60 10.43 -13.02
CA PRO A 215 -2.43 11.26 -13.22
C PRO A 215 -2.15 12.15 -12.01
N THR A 216 -0.88 12.28 -11.65
CA THR A 216 -0.44 13.25 -10.64
C THR A 216 -0.51 14.67 -11.22
N ILE A 217 -1.24 15.57 -10.57
CA ILE A 217 -1.36 16.97 -11.02
C ILE A 217 -0.50 17.94 -10.22
N ASP A 218 -0.13 17.57 -8.99
CA ASP A 218 0.66 18.45 -8.14
C ASP A 218 2.13 18.44 -8.59
N ILE A 219 2.70 19.63 -8.67
CA ILE A 219 4.11 19.85 -8.97
C ILE A 219 4.72 20.61 -7.80
N PHE A 220 5.75 20.05 -7.19
CA PHE A 220 6.51 20.69 -6.11
C PHE A 220 7.99 20.67 -6.45
N LYS A 221 8.66 21.82 -6.33
CA LYS A 221 10.08 21.99 -6.71
C LYS A 221 10.40 21.41 -8.09
N SER A 222 9.54 21.71 -9.07
CA SER A 222 9.67 21.26 -10.47
C SER A 222 9.62 19.75 -10.69
N SER A 223 9.08 18.99 -9.73
CA SER A 223 8.89 17.54 -9.83
C SER A 223 7.44 17.16 -9.56
N SER A 224 6.97 16.07 -10.18
CA SER A 224 5.69 15.46 -9.83
C SER A 224 5.66 15.15 -8.34
N ALA A 225 4.57 15.51 -7.67
CA ALA A 225 4.41 15.38 -6.23
C ALA A 225 3.07 14.72 -5.90
N GLU A 226 3.04 13.76 -5.00
CA GLU A 226 1.80 13.17 -4.50
C GLU A 226 1.68 13.40 -2.98
N PRO A 227 0.51 13.82 -2.47
CA PRO A 227 0.32 13.97 -1.03
C PRO A 227 0.41 12.61 -0.33
N LEU A 228 1.12 12.58 0.79
CA LEU A 228 1.27 11.45 1.68
C LEU A 228 0.92 11.89 3.10
N ILE A 229 -0.10 11.26 3.68
CA ILE A 229 -0.63 11.65 4.99
C ILE A 229 -0.42 10.50 5.97
N TYR A 230 0.27 10.79 7.07
CA TYR A 230 0.43 9.86 8.17
C TYR A 230 -0.71 10.03 9.17
N TYR A 231 -1.22 8.91 9.66
CA TYR A 231 -2.26 8.83 10.67
C TYR A 231 -1.73 8.19 11.94
N ILE A 232 -2.20 8.70 13.08
CA ILE A 232 -2.15 8.01 14.37
C ILE A 232 -3.61 7.84 14.80
N GLY A 233 -4.09 6.59 14.84
CA GLY A 233 -5.51 6.32 14.99
C GLY A 233 -6.33 6.92 13.83
N ASP A 234 -7.33 7.73 14.16
CA ASP A 234 -8.21 8.43 13.21
C ASP A 234 -7.72 9.85 12.85
N THR A 235 -6.57 10.26 13.40
CA THR A 235 -6.10 11.64 13.35
C THR A 235 -4.92 11.79 12.39
N PRO A 236 -5.05 12.58 11.30
CA PRO A 236 -3.94 12.90 10.42
C PRO A 236 -2.94 13.76 11.18
N THR A 237 -1.70 13.29 11.27
CA THR A 237 -0.66 13.86 12.14
C THR A 237 0.50 14.48 11.37
N CYS A 238 0.75 14.03 10.13
CA CYS A 238 1.82 14.59 9.31
C CYS A 238 1.42 14.58 7.83
N TYR A 239 1.74 15.68 7.13
CA TYR A 239 1.43 15.89 5.72
C TYR A 239 2.72 16.09 4.97
N LEU A 240 3.00 15.19 4.05
CA LEU A 240 4.18 15.22 3.21
C LEU A 240 3.78 15.31 1.75
N TYR A 241 4.63 15.91 0.92
CA TYR A 241 4.71 15.53 -0.48
C TYR A 241 5.77 14.47 -0.67
N ARG A 242 5.43 13.41 -1.41
CA ARG A 242 6.41 12.54 -2.05
C ARG A 242 6.68 13.08 -3.45
N CYS A 243 7.89 13.54 -3.68
CA CYS A 243 8.33 14.08 -4.96
C CYS A 243 9.24 13.08 -5.69
N ASN A 244 9.15 13.04 -7.02
CA ASN A 244 10.07 12.24 -7.82
C ASN A 244 10.37 12.88 -9.18
N SER A 245 11.57 13.43 -9.33
CA SER A 245 12.03 14.09 -10.55
C SER A 245 12.30 13.12 -11.71
N ARG A 246 12.36 11.81 -11.44
CA ARG A 246 12.63 10.75 -12.44
C ARG A 246 11.36 10.06 -12.94
N LYS A 247 10.18 10.48 -12.46
CA LYS A 247 8.89 9.87 -12.79
C LYS A 247 7.96 10.92 -13.39
N ASP A 248 7.27 10.52 -14.44
CA ASP A 248 6.19 11.32 -15.00
C ASP A 248 4.92 11.20 -14.14
N VAL A 249 3.92 12.01 -14.50
CA VAL A 249 2.63 12.07 -13.84
C VAL A 249 1.79 10.79 -13.98
N TYR A 250 2.14 9.90 -14.91
CA TYR A 250 1.41 8.65 -15.17
C TYR A 250 2.06 7.44 -14.47
N SER A 251 3.20 7.65 -13.81
CA SER A 251 3.98 6.63 -13.15
C SER A 251 3.73 6.62 -11.64
N SER A 252 3.93 5.47 -11.01
CA SER A 252 4.06 5.41 -9.55
C SER A 252 5.29 6.21 -9.11
N LEU A 253 5.11 7.25 -8.29
CA LEU A 253 6.22 8.04 -7.76
C LEU A 253 6.97 7.29 -6.64
N ASN A 254 6.35 6.27 -6.05
CA ASN A 254 6.97 5.38 -5.06
C ASN A 254 8.15 4.60 -5.67
N SER A 255 9.36 5.04 -5.36
CA SER A 255 10.63 4.39 -5.71
C SER A 255 11.74 4.83 -4.77
N THR A 256 12.89 4.18 -4.80
CA THR A 256 14.05 4.51 -3.94
C THR A 256 14.57 5.94 -4.11
N ASP A 257 14.31 6.57 -5.25
CA ASP A 257 14.79 7.93 -5.56
C ASP A 257 13.79 9.03 -5.18
N CYS A 258 12.71 8.70 -4.46
CA CYS A 258 11.74 9.71 -4.05
C CYS A 258 12.26 10.56 -2.87
N GLU A 259 11.85 11.82 -2.86
CA GLU A 259 12.13 12.78 -1.80
C GLU A 259 10.84 13.09 -1.05
N PHE A 260 10.95 13.42 0.23
CA PHE A 260 9.81 13.75 1.08
C PHE A 260 9.96 15.15 1.64
N TYR A 261 8.88 15.94 1.58
CA TYR A 261 8.85 17.32 2.05
C TYR A 261 7.64 17.53 2.95
N ASP A 262 7.85 18.04 4.17
CA ASP A 262 6.75 18.44 5.05
C ASP A 262 6.06 19.68 4.50
N ILE A 263 4.74 19.61 4.40
CA ILE A 263 3.87 20.65 3.85
C ILE A 263 2.74 21.03 4.81
N SER A 264 2.84 20.62 6.08
CA SER A 264 1.78 20.78 7.08
C SER A 264 1.35 22.23 7.30
N GLN A 265 2.21 23.22 7.00
CA GLN A 265 1.89 24.65 7.16
C GLN A 265 1.45 25.36 5.88
N GLU A 266 1.59 24.74 4.70
CA GLU A 266 1.58 25.49 3.43
C GLU A 266 0.36 25.23 2.55
N ASN A 267 -0.58 24.36 2.95
CA ASN A 267 -1.55 23.83 1.98
C ASN A 267 -3.04 24.11 2.27
N LYS A 268 -3.69 24.81 1.34
CA LYS A 268 -5.14 25.09 1.36
C LYS A 268 -6.00 23.88 0.98
N THR A 269 -5.41 22.82 0.40
CA THR A 269 -6.13 21.60 0.00
C THR A 269 -6.25 20.57 1.12
N LEU A 270 -5.65 20.81 2.29
CA LEU A 270 -5.68 19.89 3.45
C LEU A 270 -7.10 19.38 3.79
N PRO A 271 -8.17 20.21 3.79
CA PRO A 271 -9.51 19.71 4.10
C PRO A 271 -9.99 18.63 3.13
N LEU A 272 -9.72 18.81 1.83
CA LEU A 272 -10.13 17.84 0.80
C LEU A 272 -9.35 16.53 0.94
N TRP A 273 -8.03 16.63 1.13
CA TRP A 273 -7.22 15.45 1.36
C TRP A 273 -7.62 14.71 2.64
N ASN A 274 -8.01 15.44 3.68
CA ASN A 274 -8.49 14.83 4.93
C ASN A 274 -9.76 14.04 4.74
N ILE A 275 -10.71 14.51 3.93
CA ILE A 275 -11.93 13.74 3.64
C ILE A 275 -11.57 12.43 2.93
N VAL A 276 -10.80 12.51 1.84
CA VAL A 276 -10.43 11.34 1.02
C VAL A 276 -9.58 10.36 1.82
N SER A 277 -8.57 10.86 2.55
CA SER A 277 -7.69 10.00 3.35
C SER A 277 -8.40 9.38 4.55
N LYS A 278 -9.38 10.06 5.17
CA LYS A 278 -10.19 9.44 6.23
C LYS A 278 -11.05 8.29 5.70
N LEU A 279 -11.64 8.41 4.51
CA LEU A 279 -12.34 7.30 3.87
C LEU A 279 -11.40 6.12 3.62
N ALA A 280 -10.16 6.39 3.19
CA ALA A 280 -9.14 5.36 2.97
C ALA A 280 -8.74 4.66 4.27
N VAL A 281 -8.50 5.42 5.35
CA VAL A 281 -8.19 4.87 6.68
C VAL A 281 -9.36 4.10 7.27
N LEU A 282 -10.60 4.56 7.06
CA LEU A 282 -11.79 3.83 7.47
C LEU A 282 -11.91 2.50 6.73
N ALA A 283 -11.68 2.49 5.41
CA ALA A 283 -11.66 1.25 4.62
C ALA A 283 -10.60 0.27 5.14
N LEU A 284 -9.40 0.77 5.47
CA LEU A 284 -8.34 -0.01 6.08
C LEU A 284 -8.76 -0.59 7.44
N ALA A 285 -9.41 0.20 8.30
CA ALA A 285 -9.89 -0.27 9.60
C ALA A 285 -10.96 -1.36 9.47
N VAL A 286 -11.89 -1.21 8.51
CA VAL A 286 -12.90 -2.23 8.18
C VAL A 286 -12.24 -3.50 7.65
N GLU A 287 -11.24 -3.37 6.76
CA GLU A 287 -10.46 -4.49 6.24
C GLU A 287 -9.74 -5.24 7.36
N ILE A 288 -8.99 -4.56 8.22
CA ILE A 288 -8.26 -5.16 9.35
C ILE A 288 -9.21 -5.93 10.27
N LYS A 289 -10.39 -5.38 10.56
CA LYS A 289 -11.39 -6.04 11.40
C LYS A 289 -11.82 -7.40 10.86
N SER A 290 -11.81 -7.60 9.54
CA SER A 290 -12.14 -8.90 8.93
C SER A 290 -11.12 -10.00 9.26
N PHE A 291 -9.89 -9.65 9.62
CA PHE A 291 -8.83 -10.60 10.02
C PHE A 291 -8.84 -10.96 11.51
N HIS A 292 -9.70 -10.32 12.30
CA HIS A 292 -9.90 -10.63 13.73
C HIS A 292 -11.13 -11.52 13.98
N LEU A 293 -11.84 -11.92 12.92
CA LEU A 293 -13.09 -12.70 13.00
C LEU A 293 -12.89 -14.19 12.69
N GLU A 294 -11.65 -14.67 12.59
CA GLU A 294 -11.30 -16.09 12.45
C GLU A 294 -10.81 -16.69 13.78
#